data_AF-A0A1V5JLF3-F1
#
_entry.id   AF-A0A1V5JLF3-F1
#
_cell.length_a   1.000
_cell.length_b   1.000
_cell.length_c   1.000
_cell.angle_alpha   90.00
_cell.angle_beta   90.00
_cell.angle_gamma   90.00
#
_symmetry.space_group_name_H-M   'P 1'
#
loop_
_entity.id
_entity.type
_entity.pdbx_description
1 polymer ?
#
loop_
_entity_poly.entity_id
_entity_poly.type
_entity_poly.pdbx_seq_one_letter_code
_entity_poly.pdbx_strand_id
1 'polypeptide(L)' 'MEKIKSGSAFEIAEVLRDLNILKRTKELSFGERKMFDTAKTLLLNEISISRKIDRPAAEELFLAATEGETKAE' A
#
# COMPACT_ATOMS: atom_id res chain seq x y z
N MET A 1 -8.34 -14.30 -1.25
CA MET A 1 -9.10 -13.75 -0.10
C MET A 1 -8.61 -14.26 1.25
N GLU A 2 -7.93 -15.41 1.33
CA GLU A 2 -7.39 -15.92 2.61
C GLU A 2 -6.27 -15.04 3.20
N LYS A 3 -5.44 -14.38 2.37
CA LYS A 3 -4.36 -13.50 2.85
C LYS A 3 -4.82 -12.17 3.47
N ILE A 4 -5.95 -11.61 3.03
CA ILE A 4 -6.57 -10.43 3.68
C ILE A 4 -7.22 -10.83 5.02
N LYS A 5 -7.57 -12.11 5.20
CA LYS A 5 -8.05 -12.68 6.47
C LYS A 5 -6.94 -13.04 7.46
N SER A 6 -5.67 -13.15 7.03
CA SER A 6 -4.52 -13.39 7.93
C SER A 6 -4.16 -12.18 8.81
N GLY A 7 -4.55 -10.96 8.43
CA GLY A 7 -4.27 -9.75 9.21
C GLY A 7 -2.81 -9.30 9.23
N SER A 8 -1.93 -9.90 8.42
CA SER A 8 -0.51 -9.53 8.38
C SER A 8 -0.27 -8.31 7.49
N ALA A 9 0.13 -7.19 8.10
CA ALA A 9 0.47 -5.96 7.39
C ALA A 9 1.57 -6.14 6.32
N PHE A 10 2.47 -7.12 6.51
CA PHE A 10 3.51 -7.46 5.55
C PHE A 10 2.96 -8.06 4.24
N GLU A 11 2.00 -8.99 4.31
CA GLU A 11 1.40 -9.55 3.10
C GLU A 11 0.61 -8.49 2.33
N ILE A 12 -0.04 -7.57 3.06
CA ILE A 12 -0.75 -6.44 2.45
C ILE A 12 0.25 -5.49 1.76
N ALA A 13 1.41 -5.25 2.37
CA ALA A 13 2.47 -4.42 1.79
C ALA A 13 3.07 -5.05 0.53
N GLU A 14 3.29 -6.37 0.51
CA GLU A 14 3.76 -7.08 -0.68
C GLU A 14 2.76 -6.99 -1.83
N VAL A 15 1.49 -7.28 -1.58
CA VAL A 15 0.43 -7.17 -2.60
C VAL A 15 0.33 -5.74 -3.12
N LEU A 16 0.43 -4.74 -2.24
CA LEU A 16 0.37 -3.34 -2.64
C LEU A 16 1.58 -2.95 -3.50
N ARG A 17 2.79 -3.43 -3.17
CA ARG A 17 3.99 -3.24 -4.00
C ARG A 17 3.82 -3.87 -5.38
N ASP A 18 3.38 -5.12 -5.44
CA ASP A 18 3.17 -5.84 -6.70
C ASP A 18 2.12 -5.13 -7.57
N LEU A 19 1.00 -4.71 -6.97
CA LEU A 19 -0.04 -3.94 -7.65
C LEU A 19 0.46 -2.56 -8.10
N ASN A 20 1.35 -1.91 -7.35
CA ASN A 20 1.93 -0.62 -7.73
C ASN A 20 2.84 -0.75 -8.97
N ILE A 21 3.66 -1.80 -9.02
CA ILE A 21 4.52 -2.12 -10.16
C ILE A 21 3.67 -2.51 -11.38
N LEU A 22 2.65 -3.35 -11.17
CA LEU A 22 1.68 -3.72 -12.20
C LEU A 22 0.95 -2.51 -12.75
N LYS A 23 0.53 -1.56 -11.90
CA LYS A 23 -0.09 -0.29 -12.31
C LYS A 23 0.81 0.57 -13.21
N ARG A 24 2.13 0.51 -13.01
CA ARG A 24 3.09 1.22 -13.88
C ARG A 24 3.26 0.54 -15.25
N THR A 25 2.99 -0.76 -15.33
CA THR A 25 3.17 -1.56 -16.55
C THR A 25 1.85 -1.76 -17.32
N LYS A 26 0.71 -1.77 -16.64
CA LYS A 26 -0.63 -2.02 -17.18
C LYS A 26 -1.68 -1.21 -16.39
N GLU A 27 -2.82 -0.94 -17.03
CA GLU A 27 -3.98 -0.44 -16.31
C GLU A 27 -4.57 -1.54 -15.41
N LEU A 28 -4.62 -1.26 -14.10
CA LEU A 28 -5.25 -2.14 -13.12
C LEU A 28 -6.74 -2.31 -13.42
N SER A 29 -7.18 -3.56 -13.44
CA SER A 29 -8.59 -3.91 -13.52
C SER A 29 -9.35 -3.43 -12.29
N PHE A 30 -10.67 -3.30 -12.39
CA PHE A 30 -11.51 -2.74 -11.32
C PHE A 30 -11.34 -3.48 -9.98
N GLY A 31 -11.17 -4.81 -10.02
CA GLY A 31 -10.91 -5.63 -8.84
C GLY A 31 -9.54 -5.34 -8.20
N GLU A 32 -8.51 -5.14 -9.01
CA GLU A 32 -7.15 -4.84 -8.55
C GLU A 32 -7.05 -3.44 -7.97
N ARG A 33 -7.70 -2.44 -8.59
CA ARG A 33 -7.84 -1.09 -8.02
C ARG A 33 -8.49 -1.11 -6.64
N LYS A 34 -9.59 -1.87 -6.50
CA LYS A 34 -10.27 -2.01 -5.20
C LYS A 34 -9.40 -2.70 -4.15
N MET A 35 -8.60 -3.69 -4.57
CA MET A 35 -7.66 -4.38 -3.69
C MET A 35 -6.50 -3.47 -3.26
N PHE A 36 -5.97 -2.67 -4.18
CA PHE A 36 -4.94 -1.66 -3.90
C PHE A 36 -5.44 -0.62 -2.89
N ASP A 37 -6.65 -0.11 -3.07
CA ASP A 37 -7.23 0.91 -2.20
C ASP A 37 -7.49 0.37 -0.78
N THR A 38 -7.97 -0.87 -0.69
CA THR A 38 -8.18 -1.58 0.58
C THR A 38 -6.83 -1.82 1.29
N ALA A 39 -5.82 -2.28 0.56
CA ALA A 39 -4.49 -2.53 1.09
C ALA A 39 -3.82 -1.23 1.57
N LYS A 40 -3.98 -0.13 0.80
CA LYS A 40 -3.45 1.19 1.15
C LYS A 40 -4.09 1.69 2.44
N THR A 41 -5.41 1.60 2.54
CA THR A 41 -6.15 2.02 3.73
C THR A 41 -5.72 1.25 4.98
N LEU A 42 -5.52 -0.07 4.87
CA LEU A 42 -5.04 -0.89 5.98
C LEU A 42 -3.61 -0.53 6.40
N LEU A 43 -2.69 -0.35 5.45
CA LEU A 43 -1.32 0.07 5.76
C LEU A 43 -1.27 1.45 6.42
N LEU A 44 -2.02 2.42 5.90
CA LEU A 44 -2.09 3.76 6.49
C LEU A 44 -2.62 3.73 7.92
N ASN A 45 -3.60 2.87 8.20
CA ASN A 45 -4.15 2.72 9.53
C ASN A 45 -3.11 2.14 10.49
N GLU A 46 -2.38 1.09 10.08
CA GLU A 46 -1.30 0.52 10.89
C GLU A 46 -0.13 1.49 11.12
N ILE A 47 0.28 2.25 10.09
CA ILE A 47 1.34 3.27 10.20
C ILE A 47 0.90 4.38 11.16
N SER A 48 -0.35 4.84 11.03
CA SER A 48 -0.95 5.86 11.90
C SER A 48 -0.98 5.41 13.36
N ILE A 49 -1.39 4.16 13.63
CA ILE A 49 -1.42 3.58 14.97
C ILE A 49 0.01 3.39 15.52
N SER A 50 0.91 2.82 14.71
CA SER A 50 2.29 2.51 15.09
C SER A 50 3.11 3.75 15.39
N ARG A 51 2.97 4.81 14.57
CA ARG A 51 3.70 6.08 14.75
C ARG A 51 2.92 7.13 15.53
N LYS A 52 1.66 6.87 15.92
CA LYS A 52 0.74 7.84 16.56
C LYS A 52 0.64 9.16 15.79
N ILE A 53 0.56 9.07 14.47
CA ILE A 53 0.44 10.23 13.57
C ILE A 53 -0.93 10.21 12.90
N ASP A 54 -1.39 11.38 12.46
CA ASP A 54 -2.68 11.50 11.79
C ASP A 54 -2.65 10.88 10.38
N ARG A 55 -3.83 10.53 9.83
CA ARG A 55 -3.95 9.93 8.49
C ARG A 55 -3.21 10.69 7.38
N PRO A 56 -3.29 12.03 7.27
CA PRO A 56 -2.55 12.76 6.25
C PRO A 56 -1.04 12.66 6.43
N ALA A 57 -0.53 12.62 7.66
CA ALA A 57 0.89 12.45 7.94
C ALA A 57 1.39 11.02 7.62
N ALA A 58 0.56 10.01 7.88
CA ALA A 58 0.84 8.63 7.46
C ALA A 58 0.84 8.50 5.93
N GLU A 59 -0.06 9.21 5.25
CA GLU A 59 -0.13 9.23 3.78
C GLU A 59 1.08 9.92 3.16
N GLU A 60 1.55 11.02 3.75
CA GLU A 60 2.76 11.71 3.32
C GLU A 60 4.01 10.82 3.44
N LEU A 61 4.17 10.12 4.57
CA LEU A 61 5.25 9.13 4.74
C LEU A 61 5.15 7.98 3.74
N PHE A 62 3.94 7.53 3.46
CA PHE A 62 3.69 6.48 2.48
C PHE A 62 4.06 6.93 1.06
N LEU A 63 3.67 8.15 0.67
CA LEU A 63 3.99 8.73 -0.63
C LEU A 63 5.51 8.87 -0.79
N ALA A 64 6.18 9.44 0.22
CA ALA A 64 7.62 9.60 0.25
C ALA A 64 8.36 8.25 0.12
N ALA A 65 7.85 7.19 0.75
CA ALA A 65 8.40 5.84 0.62
C ALA A 65 8.22 5.27 -0.80
N THR A 66 7.06 5.50 -1.43
CA THR A 66 6.80 5.02 -2.80
C THR A 66 7.52 5.83 -3.89
N GLU A 67 7.86 7.09 -3.64
CA GLU A 67 8.65 7.92 -4.55
C GLU A 67 10.15 7.55 -4.48
N GLY A 68 10.65 7.16 -3.30
CA GLY A 68 12.03 6.75 -3.07
C GLY A 68 12.49 5.53 -3.87
N GLU A 69 11.62 4.58 -4.17
CA GLU A 69 11.95 3.40 -5.00
C GLU A 69 12.01 3.70 -6.51
N THR A 70 11.78 4.96 -6.91
CA THR A 70 11.86 5.39 -8.32
C THR A 70 13.29 5.80 -8.74
N LYS A 71 14.25 5.81 -7.81
CA LYS A 71 15.69 6.05 -8.07
C LYS A 71 16.55 4.93 -7.48
N ALA A 72 16.40 3.74 -8.01
CA ALA A 72 17.46 2.74 -7.95
C ALA A 72 17.66 2.21 -9.38
N GLU A 73 18.39 3.01 -10.15
CA GLU A 73 19.11 2.57 -11.35
C GLU A 73 20.57 2.31 -10.95
#